data_AF-A0A6I5NFP0-F1
#
_entry.id   AF-A0A6I5NFP0-F1
#
_cell.length_a   1.000
_cell.length_b   1.000
_cell.length_c   1.000
_cell.angle_alpha   90.00
_cell.angle_beta   90.00
_cell.angle_gamma   90.00
#
_symmetry.space_group_name_H-M   'P 1'
#
loop_
_entity.id
_entity.type
_entity.pdbx_description
1 polymer ?
#
loop_
_entity_poly.entity_id
_entity_poly.type
_entity_poly.pdbx_seq_one_letter_code
_entity_poly.pdbx_strand_id
1 'polypeptide(L)'
;VLTQIENLRTYPAVHSRLYRGDLSLHGWIYNIEDGSVLAYDAERHAFVPPFSRLGSGVQGNLTSSGFSARQVTPQSHLPGVTRLSQEQAERIYRGTAAFYNR
;
A
#
# COMPACT_ATOMS: atom_id res chain seq x y z
N VAL A 1 -1.23 7.71 19.83
CA VAL A 1 -1.15 6.48 19.00
C VAL A 1 -0.19 5.46 19.59
N LEU A 2 1.07 5.82 19.88
CA LEU A 2 2.09 4.88 20.36
C LEU A 2 1.71 4.14 21.65
N THR A 3 1.22 4.86 22.66
CA THR A 3 0.70 4.28 23.90
C THR A 3 -0.42 3.27 23.66
N GLN A 4 -1.26 3.46 22.63
CA GLN A 4 -2.33 2.52 22.32
C GLN A 4 -1.79 1.22 21.72
N ILE A 5 -0.71 1.32 20.92
CA ILE A 5 -0.01 0.13 20.42
C ILE A 5 0.65 -0.61 21.58
N GLU A 6 1.24 0.09 22.54
CA GLU A 6 1.81 -0.51 23.74
C GLU A 6 0.74 -1.21 24.58
N ASN A 7 -0.41 -0.58 24.79
CA ASN A 7 -1.56 -1.19 25.46
C ASN A 7 -2.01 -2.46 24.75
N LEU A 8 -2.10 -2.46 23.41
CA LEU A 8 -2.44 -3.66 22.63
C LEU A 8 -1.47 -4.83 22.86
N ARG A 9 -0.18 -4.56 23.08
CA ARG A 9 0.82 -5.61 23.34
C ARG A 9 0.65 -6.30 24.68
N THR A 10 -0.06 -5.69 25.62
CA THR A 10 -0.31 -6.27 26.95
C THR A 10 -1.36 -7.38 26.94
N TYR A 11 -2.20 -7.46 25.90
CA TYR A 11 -3.24 -8.48 25.80
C TYR A 11 -2.65 -9.86 25.44
N PRO A 12 -2.96 -10.94 26.17
CA PRO A 12 -2.36 -12.27 25.95
C PRO A 12 -2.53 -12.81 24.52
N ALA A 13 -3.69 -12.57 23.90
CA ALA A 13 -3.97 -13.01 22.53
C ALA A 13 -3.11 -12.28 21.49
N VAL A 14 -2.83 -11.00 21.70
CA VAL A 14 -1.97 -10.19 20.84
C VAL A 14 -0.52 -10.56 21.07
N HIS A 15 -0.09 -10.63 22.34
CA HIS A 15 1.28 -10.99 22.72
C HIS A 15 1.71 -12.35 22.14
N SER A 16 0.86 -13.38 22.29
CA SER A 16 1.17 -14.72 21.78
C SER A 16 1.29 -14.76 20.25
N ARG A 17 0.48 -14.00 19.51
CA ARG A 17 0.56 -13.93 18.04
C ARG A 17 1.74 -13.09 17.56
N LEU A 18 2.06 -12.01 18.26
CA LEU A 18 3.26 -11.21 18.00
C LEU A 18 4.53 -12.05 18.20
N TYR A 19 4.60 -12.82 19.28
CA TYR A 19 5.75 -13.69 19.57
C TYR A 19 5.93 -14.78 18.51
N ARG A 20 4.84 -15.33 17.98
CA ARG A 20 4.88 -16.31 16.88
C ARG A 20 5.19 -15.69 15.51
N GLY A 21 5.15 -14.36 15.38
CA GLY A 21 5.28 -13.68 14.08
C GLY A 21 4.02 -13.72 13.20
N ASP A 22 2.91 -14.24 13.71
CA ASP A 22 1.62 -14.35 12.99
C ASP A 22 0.85 -13.02 12.95
N LEU A 23 1.32 -12.00 13.65
CA LEU A 23 0.68 -10.70 13.77
C LEU A 23 1.73 -9.59 13.66
N SER A 24 1.38 -8.55 12.92
CA SER A 24 2.12 -7.29 12.85
C SER A 24 1.22 -6.15 13.29
N LEU A 25 1.73 -5.27 14.16
CA LEU A 25 1.03 -4.07 14.60
C LEU A 25 1.58 -2.85 13.86
N HIS A 26 0.67 -2.08 13.27
CA HIS A 26 0.98 -0.84 12.58
C HIS A 26 0.17 0.30 13.19
N GLY A 27 0.76 1.50 13.25
CA GLY A 27 0.10 2.71 13.72
C GLY A 27 0.03 3.75 12.62
N TRP A 28 -1.16 4.23 12.29
CA TRP A 28 -1.37 5.28 11.30
C TRP A 28 -2.03 6.52 11.91
N ILE A 29 -1.69 7.68 11.35
CA ILE A 29 -2.32 8.98 11.62
C ILE A 29 -2.97 9.41 10.32
N TYR A 30 -4.24 9.80 10.39
CA TYR A 30 -4.99 10.39 9.29
C TYR A 30 -5.15 11.88 9.55
N ASN A 31 -4.69 12.72 8.63
CA ASN A 31 -4.98 14.14 8.66
C ASN A 31 -6.29 14.40 7.89
N ILE A 32 -7.27 14.96 8.58
CA ILE A 32 -8.61 15.20 8.02
C ILE A 32 -8.61 16.36 7.03
N GLU A 33 -7.71 17.32 7.19
CA GLU A 33 -7.67 18.54 6.36
C GLU A 33 -7.19 18.26 4.94
N ASP A 34 -6.13 17.47 4.79
CA ASP A 34 -5.49 17.18 3.49
C ASP A 34 -5.67 15.73 3.02
N GLY A 35 -6.28 14.87 3.84
CA GLY A 35 -6.48 13.45 3.54
C GLY A 35 -5.20 12.61 3.57
N SER A 36 -4.10 13.13 4.12
CA SER A 36 -2.83 12.42 4.17
C SER A 36 -2.81 11.35 5.28
N VAL A 37 -2.05 10.28 5.02
CA VAL A 37 -1.83 9.18 5.96
C VAL A 37 -0.35 9.08 6.28
N LEU A 38 -0.01 9.08 7.57
CA LEU A 38 1.35 8.83 8.05
C LEU A 38 1.37 7.52 8.83
N ALA A 39 2.40 6.71 8.61
CA ALA A 39 2.63 5.45 9.32
C ALA A 39 3.82 5.56 10.26
N TYR A 40 3.71 4.95 11.44
CA TYR A 40 4.82 4.88 12.39
C TYR A 40 5.92 3.95 11.87
N ASP A 41 7.13 4.50 11.75
CA ASP A 41 8.35 3.78 11.43
C ASP A 41 9.15 3.52 12.70
N ALA A 42 9.29 2.25 13.07
CA ALA A 42 10.02 1.83 14.26
C ALA A 42 11.53 2.08 14.16
N GLU A 43 12.12 2.06 12.95
CA GLU A 43 13.56 2.31 12.78
C GLU A 43 13.90 3.78 12.97
N ARG A 44 13.04 4.66 12.43
CA ARG A 44 13.23 6.11 12.46
C ARG A 44 12.60 6.78 13.68
N HIS A 45 11.86 6.03 14.49
CA HIS A 45 11.02 6.54 15.58
C HIS A 45 10.16 7.74 15.16
N ALA A 46 9.65 7.72 13.93
CA ALA A 46 8.98 8.85 13.30
C ALA A 46 7.76 8.41 12.50
N PHE A 47 6.82 9.32 12.28
CA PHE A 47 5.69 9.11 11.38
C PHE A 47 6.08 9.53 9.96
N VAL A 48 6.07 8.58 9.04
CA VAL A 48 6.49 8.78 7.64
C VAL A 48 5.37 8.33 6.68
N PRO A 49 5.31 8.86 5.46
CA PRO A 49 4.35 8.37 4.48
C PRO A 49 4.56 6.86 4.24
N PRO A 50 3.49 6.04 4.23
CA PRO A 50 3.60 4.58 4.21
C PRO A 50 4.31 4.03 2.97
N PHE A 51 4.26 4.76 1.85
CA PHE A 51 4.91 4.39 0.60
C PHE A 51 6.42 4.67 0.57
N SER A 52 6.98 5.37 1.56
CA SER A 52 8.41 5.73 1.59
C SER A 52 9.35 4.52 1.61
N ARG A 53 8.85 3.33 1.98
CA ARG A 53 9.63 2.08 2.00
C ARG A 53 9.72 1.38 0.63
N LEU A 54 8.98 1.83 -0.38
CA LEU A 54 8.96 1.21 -1.70
C LEU A 54 10.13 1.64 -2.62
N GLY A 55 10.98 2.57 -2.18
CA GLY A 55 11.97 3.24 -3.03
C GLY A 55 13.34 2.57 -3.18
N SER A 56 13.65 1.49 -2.47
CA SER A 56 15.06 1.05 -2.30
C SER A 56 15.49 -0.17 -3.13
N GLY A 57 14.61 -0.73 -3.97
CA GLY A 57 14.85 -2.01 -4.66
C GLY A 57 15.16 -1.95 -6.16
N VAL A 58 15.04 -0.78 -6.81
CA VAL A 58 15.27 -0.66 -8.27
C VAL A 58 16.69 -0.16 -8.54
N GLN A 59 17.67 -1.01 -8.27
CA GLN A 59 19.05 -0.84 -8.74
C GLN A 59 19.52 -2.16 -9.37
N GLY A 60 18.84 -2.57 -10.44
CA GLY A 60 19.20 -3.72 -11.27
C GLY A 60 19.48 -3.26 -12.70
N ASN A 61 20.75 -3.08 -13.03
CA ASN A 61 21.34 -3.05 -14.38
C ASN A 61 20.61 -2.22 -15.46
N LEU A 62 20.92 -0.92 -15.52
CA LEU A 62 20.82 -0.14 -16.76
C LEU A 62 21.97 -0.54 -17.70
N THR A 63 21.86 -1.69 -18.36
CA THR A 63 22.72 -2.01 -19.50
C THR A 63 22.28 -1.14 -20.69
N SER A 64 23.08 -0.12 -20.97
CA SER A 64 23.00 0.70 -22.18
C SER A 64 23.37 -0.14 -23.41
N SER A 65 22.41 -0.86 -23.97
CA SER A 65 22.58 -1.55 -25.25
C SER A 65 21.32 -1.43 -26.10
N GLY A 66 21.38 -0.54 -27.10
CA GLY A 66 20.54 -0.60 -28.30
C GLY A 66 19.19 0.11 -28.24
N PHE A 67 19.18 1.45 -28.31
CA PHE A 67 17.97 2.18 -28.71
C PHE A 67 17.73 2.01 -30.22
N SER A 68 16.94 1.01 -30.60
CA SER A 68 16.31 0.95 -31.93
C SER A 68 14.90 1.52 -31.81
N ALA A 69 14.67 2.69 -32.43
CA ALA A 69 13.37 3.29 -32.57
C ALA A 69 12.48 2.39 -33.43
N ARG A 70 11.60 1.61 -32.80
CA ARG A 70 10.53 0.91 -33.50
C ARG A 70 9.22 0.98 -32.72
N GLN A 71 8.32 1.79 -33.29
CA GLN A 71 6.87 1.81 -33.11
C GLN A 71 6.36 2.01 -31.68
N VAL A 72 5.93 3.26 -31.44
CA VAL A 72 5.05 3.65 -30.34
C VAL A 72 3.67 3.01 -30.59
N THR A 73 3.46 1.83 -30.01
CA THR A 73 2.11 1.38 -29.65
C THR A 73 1.91 1.80 -28.20
N PRO A 74 0.83 2.50 -27.83
CA PRO A 74 0.61 2.93 -26.44
C PRO A 74 0.29 1.69 -25.60
N GLN A 75 1.32 1.04 -25.08
CA GLN A 75 1.16 -0.01 -24.10
C GLN A 75 0.83 0.64 -22.75
N SER A 76 -0.43 0.56 -22.38
CA SER A 76 -1.02 0.95 -21.09
C SER A 76 -0.50 0.04 -19.97
N HIS A 77 0.77 0.17 -19.63
CA HIS A 77 1.38 -0.52 -18.51
C HIS A 77 1.33 0.37 -17.25
N LEU A 78 0.15 0.44 -16.63
CA LEU A 78 0.05 0.79 -15.22
C LEU A 78 0.29 -0.49 -14.40
N PRO A 79 1.10 -0.49 -13.33
CA PRO A 79 1.22 -1.66 -12.48
C PRO A 79 -0.14 -1.95 -11.83
N GLY A 80 -0.82 -3.01 -12.28
CA GLY A 80 -2.14 -3.43 -11.77
C GLY A 80 -3.20 -3.75 -12.82
N VAL A 81 -3.01 -3.42 -14.10
CA VAL A 81 -4.07 -3.60 -15.13
C VAL A 81 -4.40 -5.08 -15.40
N THR A 82 -3.49 -6.01 -15.10
CA THR A 82 -3.73 -7.44 -15.31
C THR A 82 -4.68 -8.05 -14.27
N ARG A 83 -5.01 -7.33 -13.18
CA ARG A 83 -5.74 -7.92 -12.05
C ARG A 83 -7.25 -7.74 -12.09
N LEU A 84 -7.79 -6.88 -12.96
CA LEU A 84 -9.21 -6.55 -13.04
C LEU A 84 -9.64 -6.39 -14.50
N SER A 85 -10.77 -6.98 -14.90
CA SER A 85 -11.33 -6.75 -16.23
C SER A 85 -11.81 -5.30 -16.39
N GLN A 86 -11.89 -4.81 -17.64
CA GLN A 86 -12.36 -3.45 -17.93
C GLN A 86 -13.75 -3.18 -17.35
N GLU A 87 -14.64 -4.17 -17.39
CA GLU A 87 -15.95 -4.11 -16.77
C GLU A 87 -15.88 -4.00 -15.23
N GLN A 88 -14.93 -4.69 -14.58
CA GLN A 88 -14.72 -4.59 -13.14
C GLN A 88 -14.20 -3.22 -12.73
N ALA A 89 -13.29 -2.63 -13.52
CA ALA A 89 -12.79 -1.28 -13.29
C ALA A 89 -13.90 -0.23 -13.44
N GLU A 90 -14.74 -0.36 -14.48
CA GLU A 90 -15.89 0.53 -14.68
C GLU A 90 -16.92 0.42 -13.54
N ARG A 91 -17.12 -0.79 -12.98
CA ARG A 91 -18.01 -0.99 -11.82
C ARG A 91 -17.48 -0.35 -10.54
N ILE A 92 -16.17 -0.34 -10.33
CA ILE A 92 -15.54 0.37 -9.20
C ILE A 92 -15.66 1.88 -9.41
N TYR A 93 -15.38 2.37 -10.63
CA TYR A 93 -15.39 3.79 -10.95
C TYR A 93 -16.78 4.43 -10.89
N ARG A 94 -17.82 3.74 -11.41
CA ARG A 94 -19.20 4.25 -11.37
C ARG A 94 -19.88 4.07 -10.00
N GLY A 95 -19.23 3.38 -9.06
CA GLY A 95 -19.83 2.96 -7.79
C GLY A 95 -20.81 1.80 -7.97
N THR A 96 -20.84 0.87 -7.00
CA THR A 96 -21.79 -0.24 -6.98
C THR A 96 -23.23 0.25 -6.76
N ALA A 97 -23.98 0.43 -7.85
CA ALA A 97 -25.44 0.59 -7.81
C ALA A 97 -26.20 -0.74 -7.61
N ALA A 98 -25.52 -1.82 -7.20
CA ALA A 98 -26.09 -3.16 -7.17
C ALA A 98 -26.85 -3.54 -5.88
N PHE A 99 -26.99 -2.62 -4.92
CA PHE A 99 -27.58 -2.93 -3.61
C PHE A 99 -28.85 -2.15 -3.24
N TYR A 100 -29.40 -1.31 -4.13
CA TYR A 100 -30.73 -0.74 -3.91
C TYR A 100 -31.81 -1.64 -4.52
N ASN A 101 -32.12 -2.74 -3.83
CA ASN A 101 -33.44 -3.39 -3.89
C ASN A 101 -33.62 -4.32 -2.70
N ARG A 102 -34.31 -3.83 -1.66
CA ARG A 102 -35.24 -4.60 -0.85
C ARG A 102 -36.32 -3.67 -0.32
#